data_AF-A0A0A0I7T6-F1
#
_entry.id   AF-A0A0A0I7T6-F1
#
_cell.length_a   1.000
_cell.length_b   1.000
_cell.length_c   1.000
_cell.angle_alpha   90.00
_cell.angle_beta   90.00
_cell.angle_gamma   90.00
#
_symmetry.space_group_name_H-M   'P 1'
#
loop_
_entity.id
_entity.type
_entity.pdbx_description
1 polymer ?
#
loop_
_entity_poly.entity_id
_entity_poly.type
_entity_poly.pdbx_seq_one_letter_code
_entity_poly.pdbx_strand_id
1 'polypeptide(L)'
;MNIKHKFLVGLLFSLIFICNGKVFASENLIKQIDAPKNPVAVDKEWKINFSKQLDKASVTKDVIKVLDKNGQALEINLKLSSDEKSVEVVPSTSKYIKGETYSIVITNKIKDKTNKPLKQETRMSFTIEKDASTGSGGSSSGSSSSSSGSTSGSTGSITNVDPAIKKAREGLVKIKPLLKTENEKQLVDYLINTIDERVKNSSYKIDSNDVKKRYRSLPLGEQEEFKNLIESTFTIGELMDIREALGV
;
A
#
# COMPACT_ATOMS: atom_id res chain seq x y z
N MET A 1 -2.93 -34.20 9.25
CA MET A 1 -3.45 -33.04 8.48
C MET A 1 -3.43 -31.84 9.41
N ASN A 2 -2.46 -30.93 9.24
CA ASN A 2 -1.85 -30.27 10.39
C ASN A 2 -2.41 -28.86 10.66
N ILE A 3 -2.98 -28.70 11.85
CA ILE A 3 -3.66 -27.50 12.37
C ILE A 3 -2.76 -26.23 12.37
N LYS A 4 -1.43 -26.41 12.30
CA LYS A 4 -0.43 -25.33 12.27
C LYS A 4 -0.60 -24.32 11.13
N HIS A 5 -1.15 -24.72 9.97
CA HIS A 5 -1.36 -23.80 8.84
C HIS A 5 -2.60 -22.91 8.98
N LYS A 6 -3.56 -23.26 9.85
CA LYS A 6 -4.75 -22.42 10.08
C LYS A 6 -4.48 -21.23 11.02
N PHE A 7 -3.39 -21.28 11.78
CA PHE A 7 -3.01 -20.21 12.72
C PHE A 7 -2.27 -19.05 12.03
N LEU A 8 -1.53 -19.29 10.95
CA LEU A 8 -0.79 -18.24 10.23
C LEU A 8 -1.71 -17.31 9.42
N VAL A 9 -2.73 -17.87 8.75
CA VAL A 9 -3.80 -17.08 8.12
C VAL A 9 -4.55 -16.24 9.17
N GLY A 10 -4.81 -16.85 10.35
CA GLY A 10 -5.33 -16.15 11.51
C GLY A 10 -4.40 -15.07 12.06
N LEU A 11 -3.08 -15.22 11.97
CA LEU A 11 -2.10 -14.23 12.44
C LEU A 11 -2.14 -12.95 11.60
N LEU A 12 -2.27 -13.05 10.27
CA LEU A 12 -2.37 -11.88 9.41
C LEU A 12 -3.74 -11.18 9.55
N PHE A 13 -4.83 -11.95 9.64
CA PHE A 13 -6.14 -11.41 10.00
C PHE A 13 -6.16 -10.83 11.43
N SER A 14 -5.29 -11.34 12.33
CA SER A 14 -5.08 -10.81 13.67
C SER A 14 -4.22 -9.55 13.68
N LEU A 15 -3.29 -9.31 12.74
CA LEU A 15 -2.72 -7.96 12.57
C LEU A 15 -3.83 -6.93 12.24
N ILE A 16 -4.86 -7.34 11.51
CA ILE A 16 -6.03 -6.50 11.18
C ILE A 16 -6.99 -6.38 12.39
N PHE A 17 -7.12 -7.42 13.23
CA PHE A 17 -8.05 -7.45 14.38
C PHE A 17 -7.46 -7.06 15.75
N ILE A 18 -6.14 -7.07 15.96
CA ILE A 18 -5.49 -6.59 17.20
C ILE A 18 -5.71 -5.07 17.40
N CYS A 19 -6.21 -4.37 16.37
CA CYS A 19 -6.75 -3.02 16.47
C CYS A 19 -7.94 -2.87 17.44
N ASN A 20 -8.54 -3.96 17.95
CA ASN A 20 -9.68 -3.92 18.87
C ASN A 20 -9.47 -4.78 20.12
N GLY A 21 -8.77 -4.23 21.12
CA GLY A 21 -8.53 -4.91 22.41
C GLY A 21 -8.25 -3.94 23.55
N LYS A 22 -9.32 -3.42 24.18
CA LYS A 22 -9.34 -2.43 25.28
C LYS A 22 -8.84 -1.02 24.94
N VAL A 23 -9.73 -0.30 24.25
CA VAL A 23 -10.18 1.07 24.60
C VAL A 23 -9.12 1.96 25.28
N PHE A 24 -8.19 2.46 24.49
CA PHE A 24 -8.24 3.90 24.26
C PHE A 24 -9.14 4.13 23.05
N ALA A 25 -9.82 5.27 22.99
CA ALA A 25 -10.34 5.75 21.71
C ALA A 25 -9.14 6.15 20.86
N SER A 26 -8.49 5.16 20.24
CA SER A 26 -7.55 5.39 19.14
C SER A 26 -8.38 6.07 18.06
N GLU A 27 -8.22 7.38 17.95
CA GLU A 27 -8.80 8.17 16.88
C GLU A 27 -8.25 7.55 15.60
N ASN A 28 -9.09 6.83 14.86
CA ASN A 28 -8.63 6.18 13.63
C ASN A 28 -8.36 7.30 12.62
N LEU A 29 -7.11 7.74 12.54
CA LEU A 29 -6.71 8.97 11.83
C LEU A 29 -6.98 8.90 10.33
N ILE A 30 -7.19 7.68 9.80
CA ILE A 30 -7.60 7.41 8.44
C ILE A 30 -8.84 6.52 8.43
N LYS A 31 -9.94 7.04 7.87
CA LYS A 31 -11.13 6.29 7.47
C LYS A 31 -10.87 5.60 6.12
N GLN A 32 -10.82 4.28 6.10
CA GLN A 32 -10.94 3.56 4.84
C GLN A 32 -12.42 3.47 4.44
N ILE A 33 -12.72 3.74 3.17
CA ILE A 33 -13.99 3.42 2.51
C ILE A 33 -13.79 2.15 1.69
N ASP A 34 -14.78 1.26 1.68
CA ASP A 34 -14.78 0.04 0.89
C ASP A 34 -14.57 0.33 -0.60
N ALA A 35 -13.72 -0.49 -1.23
CA ALA A 35 -13.51 -0.42 -2.68
C ALA A 35 -14.79 -0.79 -3.45
N PRO A 36 -14.97 -0.28 -4.68
CA PRO A 36 -16.05 -0.73 -5.56
C PRO A 36 -16.00 -2.24 -5.79
N LYS A 37 -17.16 -2.91 -5.75
CA LYS A 37 -17.26 -4.36 -5.96
C LYS A 37 -17.02 -4.81 -7.41
N ASN A 38 -17.17 -3.89 -8.37
CA ASN A 38 -17.00 -4.14 -9.79
C ASN A 38 -15.75 -3.38 -10.30
N PRO A 39 -15.08 -3.88 -11.36
CA PRO A 39 -14.00 -3.14 -12.01
C PRO A 39 -14.46 -1.75 -12.43
N VAL A 40 -13.60 -0.75 -12.25
CA VAL A 40 -13.93 0.64 -12.52
C VAL A 40 -13.61 1.01 -13.97
N ALA A 41 -14.51 1.75 -14.60
CA ALA A 41 -14.31 2.23 -15.97
C ALA A 41 -13.09 3.15 -16.08
N VAL A 42 -12.42 3.06 -17.22
CA VAL A 42 -11.18 3.78 -17.53
C VAL A 42 -11.29 5.33 -17.42
N ASP A 43 -12.49 5.88 -17.59
CA ASP A 43 -12.83 7.31 -17.50
C ASP A 43 -13.75 7.64 -16.32
N LYS A 44 -13.67 6.87 -15.22
CA LYS A 44 -14.53 7.05 -14.06
C LYS A 44 -14.39 8.42 -13.40
N GLU A 45 -15.44 9.23 -13.50
CA GLU A 45 -15.63 10.39 -12.63
C GLU A 45 -16.20 9.98 -11.26
N TRP A 46 -15.75 10.68 -10.22
CA TRP A 46 -16.12 10.41 -8.83
C TRP A 46 -16.93 11.57 -8.23
N LYS A 47 -18.03 11.25 -7.55
CA LYS A 47 -18.77 12.20 -6.73
C LYS A 47 -18.61 11.86 -5.25
N ILE A 48 -17.84 12.69 -4.54
CA ILE A 48 -17.64 12.59 -3.10
C ILE A 48 -18.76 13.36 -2.41
N ASN A 49 -19.51 12.73 -1.51
CA ASN A 49 -20.59 13.37 -0.76
C ASN A 49 -20.20 13.60 0.70
N PHE A 50 -20.50 14.78 1.22
CA PHE A 50 -20.19 15.22 2.58
C PHE A 50 -21.48 15.44 3.38
N SER A 51 -21.45 15.15 4.68
CA SER A 51 -22.61 15.34 5.57
C SER A 51 -22.90 16.80 5.92
N LYS A 52 -22.02 17.72 5.52
CA LYS A 52 -22.11 19.17 5.73
C LYS A 52 -21.67 19.93 4.48
N GLN A 53 -22.05 21.20 4.42
CA GLN A 53 -21.54 22.13 3.41
C GLN A 53 -20.08 22.47 3.68
N LEU A 54 -19.27 22.44 2.62
CA LEU A 54 -17.83 22.70 2.67
C LEU A 54 -17.51 24.20 2.62
N ASP A 55 -16.40 24.57 3.23
CA ASP A 55 -15.70 25.82 2.90
C ASP A 55 -15.01 25.65 1.54
N LYS A 56 -15.46 26.43 0.55
CA LYS A 56 -14.93 26.43 -0.82
C LYS A 56 -13.43 26.69 -0.87
N ALA A 57 -12.86 27.47 0.05
CA ALA A 57 -11.42 27.73 0.09
C ALA A 57 -10.59 26.50 0.50
N SER A 58 -11.21 25.51 1.15
CA SER A 58 -10.56 24.24 1.53
C SER A 58 -10.64 23.14 0.46
N VAL A 59 -11.36 23.37 -0.65
CA VAL A 59 -11.54 22.38 -1.72
C VAL A 59 -10.44 22.54 -2.78
N THR A 60 -9.26 22.00 -2.47
CA THR A 60 -8.04 22.16 -3.25
C THR A 60 -7.38 20.83 -3.63
N LYS A 61 -6.50 20.84 -4.64
CA LYS A 61 -5.80 19.64 -5.14
C LYS A 61 -4.75 19.08 -4.15
N ASP A 62 -4.34 19.84 -3.14
CA ASP A 62 -3.50 19.33 -2.03
C ASP A 62 -4.33 18.61 -0.95
N VAL A 63 -5.63 18.89 -0.89
CA VAL A 63 -6.58 18.37 0.12
C VAL A 63 -7.39 17.18 -0.38
N ILE A 64 -7.85 17.22 -1.64
CA ILE A 64 -8.47 16.09 -2.35
C ILE A 64 -7.54 15.67 -3.47
N LYS A 65 -7.12 14.40 -3.47
CA LYS A 65 -6.15 13.83 -4.41
C LYS A 65 -6.65 12.50 -4.98
N VAL A 66 -6.15 12.16 -6.16
CA VAL A 66 -6.10 10.78 -6.64
C VAL A 66 -4.62 10.41 -6.76
N LEU A 67 -4.21 9.29 -6.15
CA LEU A 67 -2.84 8.77 -6.24
C LEU A 67 -2.82 7.52 -7.11
N ASP A 68 -1.77 7.34 -7.91
CA ASP A 68 -1.45 6.06 -8.55
C ASP A 68 -0.99 5.02 -7.50
N LYS A 69 -0.77 3.79 -7.96
CA LYS A 69 -0.18 2.72 -7.13
C LYS A 69 1.14 3.13 -6.47
N ASN A 70 1.96 3.96 -7.11
CA ASN A 70 3.26 4.43 -6.64
C ASN A 70 3.16 5.62 -5.66
N GLY A 71 1.95 6.04 -5.28
CA GLY A 71 1.70 7.18 -4.40
C GLY A 71 1.81 8.56 -5.08
N GLN A 72 2.00 8.61 -6.40
CA GLN A 72 2.12 9.86 -7.14
C GLN A 72 0.74 10.46 -7.43
N ALA A 73 0.58 11.76 -7.23
CA ALA A 73 -0.68 12.45 -7.47
C ALA A 73 -0.97 12.59 -8.98
N LEU A 74 -2.14 12.10 -9.40
CA LEU A 74 -2.69 12.35 -10.73
C LEU A 74 -3.19 13.79 -10.83
N GLU A 75 -3.08 14.36 -12.03
CA GLU A 75 -3.70 15.64 -12.32
C GLU A 75 -5.23 15.48 -12.43
N ILE A 76 -5.95 16.19 -11.56
CA ILE A 76 -7.41 16.13 -11.44
C ILE A 76 -8.02 17.54 -11.45
N ASN A 77 -9.24 17.65 -11.95
CA ASN A 77 -10.11 18.79 -11.80
C ASN A 77 -11.10 18.52 -10.65
N LEU A 78 -11.34 19.55 -9.84
CA LEU A 78 -12.29 19.51 -8.72
C LEU A 78 -13.44 20.48 -9.01
N LYS A 79 -14.68 20.03 -8.86
CA LYS A 79 -15.88 20.86 -9.03
C LYS A 79 -16.81 20.68 -7.84
N LEU A 80 -16.89 21.71 -7.00
CA LEU A 80 -17.81 21.79 -5.88
C LEU A 80 -19.25 21.98 -6.39
N SER A 81 -20.20 21.23 -5.86
CA SER A 81 -21.63 21.38 -6.18
C SER A 81 -22.21 22.70 -5.67
N SER A 82 -23.32 23.15 -6.25
CA SER A 82 -24.00 24.40 -5.88
C SER A 82 -24.55 24.41 -4.45
N ASP A 83 -24.86 23.24 -3.88
CA ASP A 83 -25.24 23.07 -2.48
C ASP A 83 -24.03 22.92 -1.53
N GLU A 84 -22.82 22.88 -2.08
CA GLU A 84 -21.52 22.73 -1.40
C GLU A 84 -21.37 21.42 -0.59
N LYS A 85 -22.23 20.43 -0.81
CA LYS A 85 -22.18 19.13 -0.11
C LYS A 85 -21.51 18.01 -0.90
N SER A 86 -21.08 18.26 -2.13
CA SER A 86 -20.37 17.26 -2.92
C SER A 86 -19.27 17.85 -3.79
N VAL A 87 -18.23 17.06 -4.05
CA VAL A 87 -17.15 17.41 -4.97
C VAL A 87 -17.07 16.35 -6.05
N GLU A 88 -17.18 16.79 -7.30
CA GLU A 88 -16.84 16.01 -8.48
C GLU A 88 -15.32 16.03 -8.68
N VAL A 89 -14.74 14.85 -8.88
CA VAL A 89 -13.31 14.63 -9.15
C VAL A 89 -13.20 13.99 -10.53
N VAL A 90 -12.55 14.70 -11.45
CA VAL A 90 -12.43 14.34 -12.86
C VAL A 90 -10.95 14.31 -13.26
N PRO A 91 -10.40 13.25 -13.87
CA PRO A 91 -9.04 13.24 -14.40
C PRO A 91 -8.83 14.37 -15.43
N SER A 92 -7.75 15.14 -15.33
CA SER A 92 -7.57 16.37 -16.13
C SER A 92 -7.14 16.12 -17.58
N THR A 93 -6.28 15.13 -17.82
CA THR A 93 -5.54 14.99 -19.08
C THR A 93 -5.44 13.53 -19.56
N SER A 94 -5.33 12.57 -18.65
CA SER A 94 -5.29 11.14 -18.96
C SER A 94 -6.47 10.40 -18.31
N LYS A 95 -7.07 9.48 -19.08
CA LYS A 95 -7.89 8.40 -18.52
C LYS A 95 -7.00 7.50 -17.65
N TYR A 96 -7.58 6.79 -16.69
CA TYR A 96 -6.83 5.86 -15.86
C TYR A 96 -6.23 4.72 -16.69
N ILE A 97 -5.21 4.04 -16.18
CA ILE A 97 -4.58 2.90 -16.87
C ILE A 97 -5.34 1.62 -16.50
N LYS A 98 -5.71 0.82 -17.52
CA LYS A 98 -6.40 -0.45 -17.34
C LYS A 98 -5.62 -1.43 -16.47
N GLY A 99 -6.31 -2.06 -15.53
CA GLY A 99 -5.72 -3.01 -14.58
C GLY A 99 -4.84 -2.41 -13.49
N GLU A 100 -4.61 -1.09 -13.47
CA GLU A 100 -3.91 -0.42 -12.38
C GLU A 100 -4.85 -0.06 -11.22
N THR A 101 -4.27 0.11 -10.05
CA THR A 101 -4.98 0.49 -8.82
C THR A 101 -4.60 1.92 -8.42
N TYR A 102 -5.60 2.67 -7.99
CA TYR A 102 -5.52 4.06 -7.58
C TYR A 102 -6.16 4.23 -6.20
N SER A 103 -5.90 5.37 -5.54
CA SER A 103 -6.61 5.75 -4.32
C SER A 103 -7.07 7.20 -4.36
N ILE A 104 -8.31 7.45 -3.94
CA ILE A 104 -8.77 8.80 -3.60
C ILE A 104 -8.36 9.07 -2.15
N VAL A 105 -7.77 10.24 -1.91
CA VAL A 105 -7.38 10.71 -0.57
C VAL A 105 -8.05 12.05 -0.30
N ILE A 106 -8.75 12.16 0.82
CA ILE A 106 -9.37 13.38 1.34
C ILE A 106 -8.73 13.66 2.71
N THR A 107 -7.78 14.58 2.75
CA THR A 107 -7.04 14.89 3.99
C THR A 107 -7.95 15.53 5.04
N ASN A 108 -7.56 15.48 6.31
CA ASN A 108 -8.24 16.17 7.41
C ASN A 108 -8.26 17.71 7.29
N LYS A 109 -7.51 18.29 6.33
CA LYS A 109 -7.46 19.74 6.08
C LYS A 109 -8.72 20.29 5.38
N ILE A 110 -9.57 19.44 4.78
CA ILE A 110 -10.85 19.90 4.24
C ILE A 110 -11.78 20.35 5.37
N LYS A 111 -12.53 21.43 5.17
CA LYS A 111 -13.32 22.07 6.23
C LYS A 111 -14.80 22.23 5.86
N ASP A 112 -15.65 22.20 6.88
CA ASP A 112 -17.02 22.68 6.77
C ASP A 112 -17.10 24.22 6.83
N LYS A 113 -18.26 24.80 6.47
CA LYS A 113 -18.51 26.25 6.58
C LYS A 113 -18.38 26.85 7.98
N THR A 114 -18.27 26.04 9.03
CA THR A 114 -17.95 26.49 10.41
C THR A 114 -16.46 26.42 10.72
N ASN A 115 -15.60 26.30 9.69
CA ASN A 115 -14.14 26.20 9.78
C ASN A 115 -13.67 24.94 10.53
N LYS A 116 -14.53 23.92 10.68
CA LYS A 116 -14.18 22.66 11.36
C LYS A 116 -13.59 21.67 10.37
N PRO A 117 -12.42 21.07 10.66
CA PRO A 117 -11.80 20.07 9.79
C PRO A 117 -12.61 18.78 9.73
N LEU A 118 -12.37 17.98 8.68
CA LEU A 118 -12.83 16.60 8.62
C LEU A 118 -12.17 15.79 9.75
N LYS A 119 -12.97 15.02 10.48
CA LYS A 119 -12.56 14.33 11.73
C LYS A 119 -11.34 13.41 11.59
N GLN A 120 -11.12 12.87 10.40
CA GLN A 120 -10.03 11.96 10.06
C GLN A 120 -9.84 12.01 8.55
N GLU A 121 -8.62 11.80 8.06
CA GLU A 121 -8.37 11.62 6.63
C GLU A 121 -9.25 10.47 6.11
N THR A 122 -9.71 10.53 4.87
CA THR A 122 -10.56 9.49 4.28
C THR A 122 -9.94 9.00 2.98
N ARG A 123 -9.73 7.69 2.87
CA ARG A 123 -9.15 7.03 1.70
C ARG A 123 -10.10 6.00 1.10
N MET A 124 -10.06 5.86 -0.22
CA MET A 124 -10.81 4.84 -0.96
C MET A 124 -9.97 4.33 -2.12
N SER A 125 -9.67 3.03 -2.15
CA SER A 125 -8.93 2.41 -3.24
C SER A 125 -9.88 1.91 -4.34
N PHE A 126 -9.44 1.95 -5.59
CA PHE A 126 -10.19 1.43 -6.73
C PHE A 126 -9.25 0.87 -7.81
N THR A 127 -9.71 -0.15 -8.53
CA THR A 127 -8.94 -0.81 -9.60
C THR A 127 -9.70 -0.71 -10.91
N ILE A 128 -9.00 -0.32 -11.96
CA ILE A 128 -9.58 -0.17 -13.31
C ILE A 128 -9.75 -1.55 -13.95
N GLU A 129 -10.80 -1.69 -14.75
CA GLU A 129 -11.00 -2.87 -15.59
C GLU A 129 -9.76 -3.22 -16.42
N LYS A 130 -9.50 -4.53 -16.53
CA LYS A 130 -8.51 -5.08 -17.47
C LYS A 130 -9.21 -5.40 -18.77
N ASP A 131 -8.49 -5.28 -19.87
CA ASP A 131 -8.95 -5.89 -21.13
C ASP A 131 -9.12 -7.39 -20.93
N ALA A 132 -10.25 -7.93 -21.40
CA ALA A 132 -10.51 -9.36 -21.36
C ALA A 132 -9.53 -10.07 -22.29
N SER A 133 -8.47 -10.66 -21.73
CA SER A 133 -7.59 -11.56 -22.47
C SER A 133 -8.40 -12.78 -22.89
N THR A 134 -8.79 -12.83 -24.16
CA THR A 134 -9.57 -13.92 -24.76
C THR A 134 -8.84 -15.25 -24.59
N GLY A 135 -9.23 -16.02 -23.56
CA GLY A 135 -8.77 -17.39 -23.37
C GLY A 135 -9.44 -18.32 -24.37
N SER A 136 -8.79 -18.56 -25.51
CA SER A 136 -9.09 -19.70 -26.37
C SER A 136 -8.19 -20.88 -25.95
N GLY A 137 -8.79 -22.06 -25.78
CA GLY A 137 -8.14 -23.21 -25.14
C GLY A 137 -7.35 -24.12 -26.07
N GLY A 138 -6.71 -25.13 -25.49
CA GLY A 138 -6.05 -26.22 -26.22
C GLY A 138 -5.11 -27.05 -25.36
N SER A 139 -5.50 -28.28 -25.03
CA SER A 139 -4.62 -29.25 -24.38
C SER A 139 -3.62 -29.85 -25.37
N SER A 140 -2.34 -29.96 -25.02
CA SER A 140 -1.49 -31.10 -25.44
C SER A 140 -0.17 -31.16 -24.69
N SER A 141 0.34 -32.39 -24.55
CA SER A 141 1.62 -32.76 -23.94
C SER A 141 2.77 -32.71 -24.95
N GLY A 142 3.99 -32.35 -24.50
CA GLY A 142 5.21 -32.52 -25.29
C GLY A 142 6.48 -32.15 -24.50
N SER A 143 7.45 -33.07 -24.44
CA SER A 143 8.74 -32.90 -23.74
C SER A 143 9.89 -32.61 -24.73
N SER A 144 11.03 -32.15 -24.19
CA SER A 144 12.37 -32.07 -24.84
C SER A 144 12.56 -30.99 -25.94
N SER A 145 13.73 -30.40 -26.19
CA SER A 145 15.04 -30.39 -25.47
C SER A 145 15.96 -29.27 -26.00
N SER A 146 16.97 -28.87 -25.19
CA SER A 146 18.28 -28.24 -25.55
C SER A 146 18.39 -27.40 -26.84
N SER A 147 18.82 -26.13 -26.80
CA SER A 147 20.25 -25.72 -26.77
C SER A 147 20.36 -24.21 -27.12
N SER A 148 21.46 -23.46 -26.97
CA SER A 148 22.64 -23.50 -26.06
C SER A 148 23.44 -22.19 -26.21
N GLY A 149 24.09 -21.66 -25.17
CA GLY A 149 24.92 -20.44 -25.28
C GLY A 149 25.63 -20.04 -23.98
N SER A 150 26.91 -20.38 -23.87
CA SER A 150 27.74 -20.09 -22.68
C SER A 150 28.66 -18.89 -22.92
N THR A 151 28.77 -18.00 -21.92
CA THR A 151 29.99 -17.19 -21.71
C THR A 151 30.28 -17.11 -20.21
N SER A 152 31.54 -17.30 -19.84
CA SER A 152 32.00 -17.38 -18.44
C SER A 152 32.25 -15.99 -17.84
N GLY A 153 31.91 -15.83 -16.56
CA GLY A 153 32.14 -14.62 -15.77
C GLY A 153 32.07 -14.94 -14.28
N SER A 154 33.17 -15.44 -13.72
CA SER A 154 33.22 -15.88 -12.32
C SER A 154 33.20 -14.70 -11.33
N THR A 155 32.14 -14.58 -10.54
CA THR A 155 32.15 -13.99 -9.18
C THR A 155 30.88 -14.43 -8.43
N GLY A 156 31.06 -15.08 -7.27
CA GLY A 156 30.09 -15.17 -6.17
C GLY A 156 28.64 -15.55 -6.49
N SER A 157 28.32 -16.85 -6.41
CA SER A 157 26.99 -17.48 -6.32
C SER A 157 25.79 -16.54 -6.14
N ILE A 158 25.18 -16.11 -7.25
CA ILE A 158 23.91 -15.37 -7.23
C ILE A 158 22.79 -16.36 -6.86
N THR A 159 22.37 -16.35 -5.58
CA THR A 159 21.14 -17.04 -5.18
C THR A 159 19.96 -16.47 -5.97
N ASN A 160 19.02 -17.33 -6.38
CA ASN A 160 17.81 -16.90 -7.09
C ASN A 160 16.82 -16.27 -6.10
N VAL A 161 17.21 -15.10 -5.58
CA VAL A 161 16.48 -14.34 -4.56
C VAL A 161 15.22 -13.76 -5.17
N ASP A 162 14.10 -14.05 -4.52
CA ASP A 162 12.77 -13.58 -4.88
C ASP A 162 12.75 -12.05 -5.13
N PRO A 163 12.19 -11.57 -6.26
CA PRO A 163 12.13 -10.14 -6.58
C PRO A 163 11.48 -9.27 -5.51
N ALA A 164 10.48 -9.77 -4.78
CA ALA A 164 9.83 -9.03 -3.71
C ALA A 164 10.78 -8.80 -2.52
N ILE A 165 11.65 -9.78 -2.20
CA ILE A 165 12.67 -9.62 -1.15
C ILE A 165 13.70 -8.54 -1.53
N LYS A 166 14.06 -8.45 -2.82
CA LYS A 166 14.92 -7.35 -3.33
C LYS A 166 14.23 -6.00 -3.20
N LYS A 167 12.96 -5.90 -3.63
CA LYS A 167 12.14 -4.68 -3.47
C LYS A 167 12.01 -4.25 -2.01
N ALA A 168 11.75 -5.17 -1.08
CA ALA A 168 11.68 -4.89 0.35
C ALA A 168 12.96 -4.21 0.86
N ARG A 169 14.12 -4.77 0.50
CA ARG A 169 15.43 -4.20 0.82
C ARG A 169 15.60 -2.80 0.24
N GLU A 170 15.33 -2.63 -1.06
CA GLU A 170 15.50 -1.36 -1.76
C GLU A 170 14.60 -0.25 -1.19
N GLY A 171 13.34 -0.54 -0.89
CA GLY A 171 12.42 0.42 -0.29
C GLY A 171 12.84 0.81 1.13
N LEU A 172 13.29 -0.14 1.97
CA LEU A 172 13.80 0.17 3.31
C LEU A 172 15.09 1.03 3.26
N VAL A 173 15.97 0.80 2.28
CA VAL A 173 17.15 1.64 2.05
C VAL A 173 16.75 3.06 1.62
N LYS A 174 15.70 3.23 0.81
CA LYS A 174 15.14 4.56 0.43
C LYS A 174 14.47 5.27 1.61
N ILE A 175 13.83 4.51 2.51
CA ILE A 175 13.19 5.02 3.74
C ILE A 175 14.23 5.52 4.74
N LYS A 176 15.33 4.80 4.94
CA LYS A 176 16.34 5.10 5.98
C LYS A 176 16.76 6.58 6.10
N PRO A 177 17.09 7.32 5.02
CA PRO A 177 17.45 8.74 5.10
C PRO A 177 16.29 9.69 5.42
N LEU A 178 15.04 9.24 5.30
CA LEU A 178 13.82 10.03 5.54
C LEU A 178 13.31 9.92 7.00
N LEU A 179 13.88 9.01 7.79
CA LEU A 179 13.54 8.80 9.20
C LEU A 179 14.09 9.92 10.08
N LYS A 180 13.25 10.43 10.98
CA LYS A 180 13.60 11.58 11.82
C LYS A 180 14.32 11.13 13.09
N THR A 181 13.87 10.02 13.70
CA THR A 181 14.38 9.58 15.00
C THR A 181 15.40 8.45 14.87
N GLU A 182 16.16 8.24 15.95
CA GLU A 182 17.11 7.13 16.04
C GLU A 182 16.40 5.79 16.27
N ASN A 183 15.26 5.77 16.96
CA ASN A 183 14.49 4.55 17.20
C ASN A 183 13.89 4.00 15.88
N GLU A 184 13.39 4.91 15.03
CA GLU A 184 12.94 4.61 13.67
C GLU A 184 14.07 4.00 12.82
N LYS A 185 15.27 4.62 12.87
CA LYS A 185 16.46 4.12 12.15
C LYS A 185 16.88 2.74 12.61
N GLN A 186 16.87 2.48 13.91
CA GLN A 186 17.16 1.17 14.49
C GLN A 186 16.12 0.10 14.11
N LEU A 187 14.85 0.46 13.98
CA LEU A 187 13.82 -0.44 13.45
C LEU A 187 14.10 -0.79 11.98
N VAL A 188 14.44 0.20 11.14
CA VAL A 188 14.76 -0.04 9.72
C VAL A 188 16.05 -0.83 9.54
N ASP A 189 17.09 -0.56 10.33
CA ASP A 189 18.33 -1.33 10.28
C ASP A 189 18.13 -2.78 10.73
N TYR A 190 17.28 -3.01 11.73
CA TYR A 190 16.85 -4.36 12.08
C TYR A 190 16.13 -5.05 10.92
N LEU A 191 15.19 -4.37 10.25
CA LEU A 191 14.47 -4.92 9.09
C LEU A 191 15.39 -5.22 7.90
N ILE A 192 16.31 -4.31 7.56
CA ILE A 192 17.30 -4.48 6.49
C ILE A 192 18.20 -5.68 6.80
N ASN A 193 18.77 -5.76 8.01
CA ASN A 193 19.62 -6.89 8.41
C ASN A 193 18.86 -8.23 8.36
N THR A 194 17.60 -8.23 8.80
CA THR A 194 16.73 -9.42 8.76
C THR A 194 16.44 -9.87 7.31
N ILE A 195 16.32 -8.92 6.38
CA ILE A 195 16.19 -9.21 4.94
C ILE A 195 17.53 -9.66 4.34
N ASP A 196 18.65 -9.08 4.75
CA ASP A 196 19.99 -9.52 4.30
C ASP A 196 20.29 -10.96 4.73
N GLU A 197 19.86 -11.39 5.92
CA GLU A 197 19.91 -12.81 6.33
C GLU A 197 18.97 -13.69 5.49
N ARG A 198 17.78 -13.21 5.12
CA ARG A 198 16.86 -13.90 4.19
C ARG A 198 17.42 -14.02 2.77
N VAL A 199 18.20 -13.04 2.32
CA VAL A 199 18.91 -13.03 1.02
C VAL A 199 20.05 -14.05 1.01
N LYS A 200 20.84 -14.13 2.10
CA LYS A 200 21.91 -15.13 2.28
C LYS A 200 21.35 -16.55 2.44
N ASN A 201 20.23 -16.69 3.15
CA ASN A 201 19.61 -17.96 3.49
C ASN A 201 18.09 -17.93 3.21
N SER A 202 17.68 -18.53 2.08
CA SER A 202 16.27 -18.63 1.66
C SER A 202 15.37 -19.42 2.61
N SER A 203 15.92 -20.11 3.62
CA SER A 203 15.17 -20.77 4.69
C SER A 203 15.06 -19.95 5.98
N TYR A 204 15.82 -18.86 6.11
CA TYR A 204 15.79 -17.97 7.29
C TYR A 204 14.37 -17.46 7.56
N LYS A 205 13.95 -17.49 8.82
CA LYS A 205 12.61 -17.09 9.27
C LYS A 205 12.69 -15.76 10.00
N ILE A 206 11.93 -14.79 9.49
CA ILE A 206 11.75 -13.50 10.14
C ILE A 206 10.88 -13.68 11.38
N ASP A 207 11.35 -13.20 12.54
CA ASP A 207 10.51 -13.12 13.73
C ASP A 207 9.58 -11.91 13.63
N SER A 208 8.39 -12.14 13.07
CA SER A 208 7.34 -11.14 12.96
C SER A 208 6.83 -10.63 14.32
N ASN A 209 7.13 -11.29 15.44
CA ASN A 209 6.75 -10.81 16.77
C ASN A 209 7.78 -9.82 17.31
N ASP A 210 9.08 -10.05 17.08
CA ASP A 210 10.11 -9.07 17.45
C ASP A 210 9.99 -7.78 16.62
N VAL A 211 9.71 -7.89 15.32
CA VAL A 211 9.38 -6.72 14.45
C VAL A 211 8.20 -5.92 15.05
N LYS A 212 7.08 -6.59 15.40
CA LYS A 212 5.92 -5.93 16.02
C LYS A 212 6.26 -5.30 17.37
N LYS A 213 7.10 -5.95 18.17
CA LYS A 213 7.53 -5.46 19.49
C LYS A 213 8.35 -4.18 19.35
N ARG A 214 9.32 -4.15 18.43
CA ARG A 214 10.14 -2.97 18.13
C ARG A 214 9.29 -1.80 17.62
N TYR A 215 8.41 -2.03 16.66
CA TYR A 215 7.48 -1.00 16.18
C TYR A 215 6.58 -0.46 17.31
N ARG A 216 6.01 -1.34 18.15
CA ARG A 216 5.18 -0.92 19.30
C ARG A 216 5.95 -0.25 20.44
N SER A 217 7.28 -0.38 20.48
CA SER A 217 8.12 0.37 21.42
C SER A 217 8.48 1.77 20.95
N LEU A 218 8.21 2.13 19.68
CA LEU A 218 8.30 3.51 19.23
C LEU A 218 7.21 4.37 19.90
N PRO A 219 7.46 5.65 20.20
CA PRO A 219 6.42 6.61 20.55
C PRO A 219 5.29 6.67 19.50
N LEU A 220 4.06 6.97 19.92
CA LEU A 220 2.89 6.91 19.03
C LEU A 220 3.00 7.80 17.77
N GLY A 221 3.63 8.97 17.88
CA GLY A 221 3.91 9.83 16.72
C GLY A 221 4.91 9.21 15.75
N GLU A 222 5.99 8.60 16.26
CA GLU A 222 6.98 7.87 15.45
C GLU A 222 6.36 6.62 14.78
N GLN A 223 5.43 5.94 15.44
CA GLN A 223 4.65 4.85 14.82
C GLN A 223 3.86 5.35 13.59
N GLU A 224 3.19 6.50 13.71
CA GLU A 224 2.39 7.07 12.62
C GLU A 224 3.28 7.60 11.48
N GLU A 225 4.36 8.33 11.79
CA GLU A 225 5.29 8.83 10.79
C GLU A 225 5.97 7.68 10.04
N PHE A 226 6.44 6.66 10.75
CA PHE A 226 6.98 5.43 10.15
C PHE A 226 5.96 4.71 9.26
N LYS A 227 4.71 4.57 9.71
CA LYS A 227 3.62 3.97 8.93
C LYS A 227 3.35 4.75 7.64
N ASN A 228 3.23 6.07 7.73
CA ASN A 228 2.99 6.93 6.57
C ASN A 228 4.15 6.86 5.56
N LEU A 229 5.38 6.75 6.04
CA LEU A 229 6.60 6.64 5.22
C LEU A 229 6.74 5.26 4.54
N ILE A 230 6.32 4.19 5.22
CA ILE A 230 6.19 2.84 4.62
C ILE A 230 5.09 2.85 3.54
N GLU A 231 3.91 3.42 3.83
CA GLU A 231 2.80 3.54 2.88
C GLU A 231 3.10 4.44 1.67
N SER A 232 4.01 5.42 1.80
CA SER A 232 4.46 6.25 0.68
C SER A 232 5.56 5.59 -0.16
N THR A 233 6.21 4.54 0.34
CA THR A 233 7.33 3.88 -0.34
C THR A 233 6.93 2.57 -1.02
N PHE A 234 6.01 1.82 -0.41
CA PHE A 234 5.58 0.52 -0.88
C PHE A 234 4.11 0.52 -1.25
N THR A 235 3.79 0.03 -2.44
CA THR A 235 2.38 -0.17 -2.81
C THR A 235 1.76 -1.29 -1.95
N ILE A 236 0.43 -1.29 -1.78
CA ILE A 236 -0.26 -2.38 -1.07
C ILE A 236 0.02 -3.74 -1.76
N GLY A 237 0.11 -3.77 -3.09
CA GLY A 237 0.45 -4.99 -3.83
C GLY A 237 1.87 -5.47 -3.52
N GLU A 238 2.85 -4.57 -3.50
CA GLU A 238 4.22 -4.91 -3.12
C GLU A 238 4.32 -5.38 -1.67
N LEU A 239 3.55 -4.79 -0.75
CA LEU A 239 3.46 -5.27 0.63
C LEU A 239 2.87 -6.70 0.70
N MET A 240 1.93 -7.07 -0.19
CA MET A 240 1.44 -8.45 -0.30
C MET A 240 2.51 -9.39 -0.87
N ASP A 241 3.17 -9.01 -1.97
CA ASP A 241 4.24 -9.79 -2.62
C ASP A 241 5.39 -10.06 -1.63
N ILE A 242 5.84 -9.00 -0.92
CA ILE A 242 6.90 -9.07 0.10
C ILE A 242 6.49 -10.03 1.22
N ARG A 243 5.23 -9.92 1.68
CA ARG A 243 4.69 -10.75 2.76
C ARG A 243 4.58 -12.22 2.35
N GLU A 244 4.22 -12.51 1.11
CA GLU A 244 4.20 -13.87 0.55
C GLU A 244 5.63 -14.46 0.42
N ALA A 245 6.57 -13.71 -0.16
CA ALA A 245 7.97 -14.13 -0.31
C ALA A 245 8.71 -14.34 1.03
N LEU A 246 8.32 -13.61 2.06
CA LEU A 246 8.78 -13.80 3.44
C LEU A 246 8.12 -14.99 4.15
N GLY A 247 6.94 -15.44 3.68
CA GLY A 247 6.19 -16.56 4.23
C GLY A 247 5.63 -16.29 5.64
N VAL A 248 5.16 -15.05 5.88
CA VAL A 248 4.70 -14.53 7.19
C VAL A 248 3.22 -14.18 7.24
#